data_AF-A0A9D1G5B1-F1
#
_entry.id   AF-A0A9D1G5B1-F1
#
_cell.length_a   1.000
_cell.length_b   1.000
_cell.length_c   1.000
_cell.angle_alpha   90.00
_cell.angle_beta   90.00
_cell.angle_gamma   90.00
#
_symmetry.space_group_name_H-M   'P 1'
#
loop_
_entity.id
_entity.type
_entity.pdbx_description
1 polymer ?
#
loop_
_entity_poly.entity_id
_entity_poly.type
_entity_poly.pdbx_seq_one_letter_code
_entity_poly.pdbx_strand_id
1 'polypeptide(L)' 'MNWNEFADGRPFLTDLGEGSSAVSGGPGRYAVWSPMSAGDGHCIVEVGDDLEALLGKYRLGADRLCVLEHSEAGA' A
#
# COMPACT_ATOMS: atom_id res chain seq x y z
N MET A 1 -0.02 -9.55 -10.73
CA MET A 1 0.32 -9.85 -9.33
C MET A 1 -0.96 -10.17 -8.59
N ASN A 2 -1.08 -11.31 -7.92
CA ASN A 2 -2.28 -11.66 -7.16
C ASN A 2 -2.12 -11.13 -5.73
N TRP A 3 -2.81 -10.03 -5.43
CA TRP A 3 -2.64 -9.31 -4.15
C TRP A 3 -2.98 -10.18 -2.94
N ASN A 4 -3.90 -11.13 -3.09
CA ASN A 4 -4.31 -12.01 -2.01
C ASN A 4 -3.18 -12.98 -1.61
N GLU A 5 -2.40 -13.47 -2.59
CA GLU A 5 -1.24 -14.33 -2.35
C GLU A 5 -0.04 -13.54 -1.80
N PHE A 6 0.14 -12.30 -2.24
CA PHE A 6 1.21 -11.42 -1.73
C PHE A 6 0.97 -11.00 -0.27
N ALA A 7 -0.27 -10.60 0.02
CA ALA A 7 -0.65 -10.16 1.34
C ALA A 7 -0.69 -11.32 2.34
N ASP A 8 -1.11 -12.51 1.91
CA ASP A 8 -1.20 -13.71 2.76
C ASP A 8 -2.01 -13.45 4.05
N GLY A 9 -3.07 -12.63 3.94
CA GLY A 9 -3.88 -12.21 5.09
C GLY A 9 -3.14 -11.29 6.08
N ARG A 10 -2.07 -10.62 5.65
CA ARG A 10 -1.29 -9.67 6.44
C ARG A 10 -1.35 -8.27 5.82
N PRO A 11 -1.20 -7.22 6.65
CA PRO A 11 -1.10 -5.88 6.10
C PRO A 11 0.15 -5.71 5.24
N PHE A 12 0.07 -4.83 4.25
CA PHE A 12 1.16 -4.48 3.35
C PHE A 12 1.06 -3.01 2.92
N LEU A 13 2.15 -2.47 2.39
CA LEU A 13 2.18 -1.11 1.83
C LEU A 13 2.25 -1.15 0.31
N THR A 14 1.71 -0.11 -0.32
CA THR A 14 1.91 0.18 -1.74
C THR A 14 2.50 1.56 -1.91
N ASP A 15 3.55 1.69 -2.73
CA ASP A 15 3.97 2.98 -3.27
C ASP A 15 3.02 3.36 -4.41
N LEU A 16 2.32 4.47 -4.22
CA LEU A 16 1.35 5.05 -5.15
C LEU A 16 2.00 6.10 -6.08
N GLY A 17 3.29 6.37 -5.96
CA GLY A 17 3.99 7.44 -6.66
C GLY A 17 3.73 8.84 -6.09
N GLU A 18 4.51 9.81 -6.57
CA GLU A 18 4.40 11.20 -6.16
C GLU A 18 3.10 11.82 -6.70
N GLY A 19 2.23 12.32 -5.80
CA GLY A 19 1.02 13.05 -6.20
C GLY A 19 -0.26 12.21 -6.28
N SER A 20 -0.29 11.00 -5.72
CA SER A 20 -1.54 10.22 -5.63
C SER A 20 -2.51 10.87 -4.63
N SER A 21 -3.30 11.80 -5.16
CA SER A 21 -4.42 12.47 -4.46
C SER A 21 -5.72 11.66 -4.53
N ALA A 22 -5.67 10.47 -5.14
CA ALA A 22 -6.85 9.75 -5.60
C ALA A 22 -7.42 8.75 -4.59
N VAL A 23 -6.80 8.59 -3.42
CA VAL A 23 -7.20 7.54 -2.49
C VAL A 23 -7.95 8.11 -1.29
N SER A 24 -9.12 7.53 -0.98
CA SER A 24 -9.97 7.94 0.14
C SER A 24 -9.21 7.72 1.46
N GLY A 25 -8.50 8.76 1.90
CA GLY A 25 -7.58 8.73 3.05
C GLY A 25 -6.71 9.99 3.14
N GLY A 26 -6.56 10.73 2.03
CA GLY A 26 -5.78 11.96 1.96
C GLY A 26 -4.68 11.85 0.89
N PRO A 27 -3.99 12.96 0.58
CA PRO A 27 -2.82 12.90 -0.29
C PRO A 27 -1.71 12.12 0.42
N GLY A 28 -1.06 11.20 -0.29
CA GLY A 28 0.16 10.57 0.18
C GLY A 28 0.74 9.56 -0.78
N ARG A 29 2.07 9.44 -0.76
CA ARG A 29 2.83 8.51 -1.62
C ARG A 29 2.60 7.05 -1.27
N TYR A 30 2.30 6.71 -0.03
CA TYR A 30 2.17 5.32 0.42
C TYR A 30 0.78 5.05 0.98
N ALA A 31 0.21 3.90 0.63
CA ALA A 31 -1.03 3.42 1.23
C ALA A 31 -0.82 2.09 1.96
N VAL A 32 -1.39 2.00 3.16
CA VAL A 32 -1.41 0.81 3.99
C VAL A 32 -2.70 0.05 3.76
N TRP A 33 -2.56 -1.21 3.38
CA TRP A 33 -3.66 -2.13 3.14
C TRP A 33 -3.75 -3.12 4.29
N SER A 34 -4.95 -3.35 4.81
CA SER A 34 -5.22 -4.34 5.84
C SER A 34 -6.30 -5.31 5.36
N PRO A 35 -6.20 -6.61 5.70
CA PRO A 35 -7.27 -7.57 5.41
C PRO A 35 -8.57 -7.14 6.09
N MET A 36 -9.68 -7.30 5.38
CA MET A 36 -11.00 -7.02 5.95
C MET A 36 -11.46 -8.18 6.84
N SER A 37 -11.95 -7.89 8.04
CA SER A 37 -12.47 -8.93 8.96
C SER A 37 -13.75 -9.62 8.47
N ALA A 38 -14.45 -9.06 7.48
CA ALA A 38 -15.79 -9.49 7.06
C ALA A 38 -15.92 -9.76 5.55
N GLY A 39 -14.83 -10.13 4.86
CA GLY A 39 -14.87 -10.43 3.44
C GLY A 39 -13.53 -10.89 2.88
N ASP A 40 -13.51 -11.17 1.58
CA ASP A 40 -12.29 -11.45 0.83
C ASP A 40 -11.69 -10.13 0.32
N GLY A 41 -10.42 -9.87 0.64
CA GLY A 41 -9.69 -8.70 0.17
C GLY A 41 -9.16 -7.76 1.25
N HIS A 42 -8.60 -6.64 0.79
CA HIS A 42 -7.89 -5.67 1.61
C HIS A 42 -8.51 -4.28 1.44
N CYS A 43 -8.55 -3.50 2.50
CA CYS A 43 -8.94 -2.10 2.46
C CYS A 43 -7.78 -1.20 2.85
N ILE A 44 -7.78 0.02 2.33
CA ILE A 44 -6.85 1.06 2.76
C ILE A 44 -7.27 1.52 4.13
N VAL A 45 -6.34 1.42 5.08
CA VAL A 45 -6.55 1.88 6.45
C VAL A 45 -5.83 3.19 6.74
N GLU A 46 -4.78 3.51 5.98
CA GLU A 46 -4.00 4.73 6.13
C GLU A 46 -3.24 5.08 4.86
N VAL A 47 -3.00 6.38 4.66
CA VAL A 47 -2.25 6.93 3.53
C VAL A 47 -1.33 8.01 4.08
N GLY A 48 -0.07 8.02 3.63
CA GLY A 48 0.88 9.04 4.04
C GLY A 48 2.16 9.03 3.22
N ASP A 49 2.97 10.06 3.37
CA ASP A 49 4.23 10.23 2.63
C ASP A 49 5.45 9.66 3.38
N ASP A 50 5.28 9.34 4.67
CA ASP A 50 6.37 8.90 5.55
C ASP A 50 6.41 7.37 5.65
N LEU A 51 7.24 6.76 4.80
CA LEU A 51 7.37 5.30 4.70
C LEU A 51 7.80 4.68 6.03
N GLU A 52 8.80 5.25 6.70
CA GLU A 52 9.33 4.69 7.95
C GLU A 52 8.30 4.75 9.08
N ALA A 53 7.54 5.85 9.17
CA ALA A 53 6.45 5.97 10.15
C ALA A 53 5.37 4.89 9.93
N LEU A 54 4.97 4.65 8.67
CA LEU A 54 3.99 3.63 8.34
C LEU A 54 4.52 2.21 8.60
N LEU A 55 5.74 1.90 8.18
CA LEU A 55 6.38 0.60 8.45
C LEU A 55 6.49 0.34 9.96
N GLY A 56 6.93 1.33 10.73
CA GLY A 56 7.03 1.23 12.18
C GLY A 56 5.68 1.03 12.87
N LYS A 57 4.67 1.81 12.47
CA LYS A 57 3.32 1.76 13.05
C LYS A 57 2.64 0.40 12.83
N TYR A 58 2.78 -0.17 11.64
CA TYR A 58 2.17 -1.45 11.27
C TYR A 58 3.10 -2.66 11.46
N ARG A 59 4.33 -2.44 11.97
CA ARG A 59 5.38 -3.46 12.15
C ARG A 59 5.66 -4.24 10.86
N LEU A 60 5.70 -3.53 9.75
CA LEU A 60 5.96 -4.07 8.43
C LEU A 60 7.45 -3.94 8.10
N GLY A 61 7.98 -4.95 7.41
CA GLY A 61 9.31 -4.87 6.81
C GLY A 61 9.24 -4.28 5.40
N ALA A 62 10.38 -3.81 4.88
CA ALA A 62 10.49 -3.31 3.51
C ALA A 62 10.10 -4.36 2.44
N ASP A 63 10.20 -5.65 2.76
CA ASP A 63 9.70 -6.77 1.93
C ASP A 63 8.18 -6.71 1.65
N ARG A 64 7.43 -5.97 2.49
CA ARG A 64 5.98 -5.77 2.35
C ARG A 64 5.62 -4.46 1.67
N LEU A 65 6.58 -3.77 1.08
CA LEU A 65 6.35 -2.62 0.21
C LEU A 65 6.22 -3.09 -1.23
N CYS A 66 5.03 -2.94 -1.81
CA CYS A 66 4.79 -3.20 -3.21
C CYS A 66 4.94 -1.88 -3.98
N VAL A 67 6.01 -1.75 -4.76
CA VAL A 67 6.20 -0.61 -5.64
C VAL A 67 5.41 -0.88 -6.91
N LEU A 68 4.41 -0.05 -7.18
CA LEU A 68 3.76 -0.04 -8.48
C LEU A 68 4.77 0.57 -9.45
N GLU A 69 5.53 -0.30 -10.13
CA GLU A 69 6.35 0.09 -11.27
C GLU A 69 5.39 0.80 -12.24
N HIS A 70 5.46 2.13 -12.30
CA HIS A 70 4.90 2.87 -13.41
C HIS A 70 5.62 2.28 -14.63
N SER A 71 4.90 1.49 -15.42
CA SER A 71 5.36 1.17 -16.76
C SER A 71 5.45 2.52 -17.44
N GLU A 72 6.67 3.07 -17.51
CA GLU A 72 7.03 4.18 -18.36
C GLU A 72 6.47 3.78 -19.74
N ALA A 73 5.34 4.38 -20.12
CA ALA A 73 4.81 4.24 -21.46
C ALA A 73 5.87 4.87 -22.37
N GLY A 74 6.71 4.03 -22.94
CA GLY A 74 7.71 4.45 -23.89
C GLY A 74 7.05 5.11 -25.09
N ALA A 75 7.81 6.06 -25.65
CA ALA A 75 7.64 6.81 -26.90
C ALA A 75 6.90 8.15 -26.80
#